data_AF-A0A976FI77-F1
#
_entry.id   AF-A0A976FI77-F1
#
_cell.length_a   1.000
_cell.length_b   1.000
_cell.length_c   1.000
_cell.angle_alpha   90.00
_cell.angle_beta   90.00
_cell.angle_gamma   90.00
#
_symmetry.space_group_name_H-M   'P 1'
#
loop_
_entity.id
_entity.type
_entity.pdbx_description
1 polymer ?
#
loop_
_entity_poly.entity_id
_entity_poly.type
_entity_poly.pdbx_seq_one_letter_code
_entity_poly.pdbx_strand_id
1 'polypeptide(L)'
;MLRTSVRHLRGGARSFSRQSHNWLSINSEYMSMRGLDIARRVLHGLPKFVRHDFGNPRIFLASSSDEVRSSMYVLSQFPMKTRVDLLEFVQGAEKAALIVLSKLYKQDMSANMFLEQLATPQPIETMLRKPSIFSSHGGHAVLEQLNVNTAAIESMEYTWEKCEDDVKSEWLTIRVQYHITEHVLQMPKDGIEDRRVINTEFAWTFEADVTKSEEMEWGIVAATPFVEKSAILPTIK
;
A
#
# COMPACT_ATOMS: atom_id res chain seq x y z
N MET A 1 2.44 15.78 -32.71
CA MET A 1 2.47 16.57 -31.46
C MET A 1 1.65 15.83 -30.42
N LEU A 2 2.31 15.16 -29.47
CA LEU A 2 1.69 14.36 -28.42
C LEU A 2 1.14 15.30 -27.33
N ARG A 3 -0.17 15.24 -27.07
CA ARG A 3 -0.82 15.87 -25.91
C ARG A 3 -0.57 14.99 -24.69
N THR A 4 0.38 15.38 -23.85
CA THR A 4 0.49 14.90 -22.46
C THR A 4 -0.68 15.48 -21.66
N SER A 5 -1.70 14.66 -21.39
CA SER A 5 -2.77 15.00 -20.47
C SER A 5 -2.29 14.70 -19.04
N VAL A 6 -1.94 15.77 -18.31
CA VAL A 6 -1.71 15.70 -16.87
C VAL A 6 -3.10 15.59 -16.21
N ARG A 7 -3.49 14.39 -15.82
CA ARG A 7 -4.67 14.20 -14.97
C ARG A 7 -4.24 14.37 -13.52
N HIS A 8 -4.69 15.47 -12.92
CA HIS A 8 -4.60 15.65 -11.47
C HIS A 8 -5.38 14.53 -10.78
N LEU A 9 -4.72 13.84 -9.84
CA LEU A 9 -5.39 13.12 -8.76
C LEU A 9 -6.27 14.14 -8.01
N ARG A 10 -7.54 14.25 -8.39
CA ARG A 10 -8.54 15.02 -7.63
C ARG A 10 -8.88 14.21 -6.37
N GLY A 11 -7.95 14.21 -5.42
CA GLY A 11 -8.17 13.75 -4.07
C GLY A 11 -9.08 14.73 -3.34
N GLY A 12 -10.39 14.58 -3.51
CA GLY A 12 -11.32 15.06 -2.50
C GLY A 12 -11.09 14.22 -1.26
N ALA A 13 -10.38 14.76 -0.27
CA ALA A 13 -10.23 14.13 1.04
C ALA A 13 -11.63 13.86 1.61
N ARG A 14 -12.11 12.62 1.49
CA ARG A 14 -13.33 12.19 2.18
C ARG A 14 -12.98 12.11 3.66
N SER A 15 -13.48 13.09 4.41
CA SER A 15 -13.43 13.12 5.87
C SER A 15 -13.93 11.77 6.41
N PHE A 16 -13.08 11.07 7.15
CA PHE A 16 -13.45 9.88 7.93
C PHE A 16 -14.58 10.24 8.90
N SER A 17 -15.83 9.99 8.50
CA SER A 17 -16.92 9.96 9.45
C SER A 17 -16.76 8.68 10.27
N ARG A 18 -16.54 8.89 11.56
CA ARG A 18 -16.56 7.88 12.61
C ARG A 18 -18.01 7.39 12.77
N GLN A 19 -18.55 6.70 11.78
CA GLN A 19 -19.77 5.91 11.93
C GLN A 19 -19.35 4.46 12.08
N SER A 20 -19.54 3.96 13.29
CA SER A 20 -19.47 2.54 13.61
C SER A 20 -20.37 1.76 12.65
N HIS A 21 -19.79 1.19 11.60
CA HIS A 21 -20.50 0.25 10.74
C HIS A 21 -20.47 -1.11 11.43
N ASN A 22 -21.57 -1.37 12.14
CA ASN A 22 -21.94 -2.66 12.64
C ASN A 22 -21.81 -3.71 11.52
N TRP A 23 -20.97 -4.71 11.75
CA TRP A 23 -20.77 -5.91 10.92
C TRP A 23 -22.06 -6.68 10.56
N LEU A 24 -23.19 -6.30 11.18
CA LEU A 24 -24.49 -6.97 11.08
C LEU A 24 -25.43 -6.36 10.02
N SER A 25 -25.02 -5.37 9.23
CA SER A 25 -25.82 -4.92 8.06
C SER A 25 -25.55 -5.79 6.82
N ILE A 26 -25.52 -7.12 6.99
CA ILE A 26 -25.62 -8.09 5.89
C ILE A 26 -27.06 -8.01 5.38
N ASN A 27 -27.42 -6.91 4.71
CA ASN A 27 -28.80 -6.54 4.40
C ASN A 27 -29.00 -6.65 2.88
N SER A 28 -29.90 -7.58 2.50
CA SER A 28 -30.46 -7.90 1.17
C SER A 28 -29.55 -8.25 -0.01
N GLU A 29 -28.31 -7.78 -0.10
CA GLU A 29 -27.49 -7.96 -1.32
C GLU A 29 -26.95 -9.38 -1.51
N TYR A 30 -26.75 -10.15 -0.44
CA TYR A 30 -26.33 -11.57 -0.55
C TYR A 30 -27.41 -12.47 -1.16
N MET A 31 -28.68 -12.04 -1.13
CA MET A 31 -29.81 -12.72 -1.78
C MET A 31 -30.13 -12.14 -3.17
N SER A 32 -29.31 -11.21 -3.68
CA SER A 32 -29.47 -10.60 -5.01
C SER A 32 -28.61 -11.31 -6.07
N MET A 33 -28.88 -11.07 -7.36
CA MET A 33 -28.04 -11.56 -8.47
C MET A 33 -26.56 -11.17 -8.30
N ARG A 34 -26.31 -10.01 -7.70
CA ARG A 34 -24.97 -9.52 -7.32
C ARG A 34 -24.30 -10.43 -6.28
N GLY A 35 -25.04 -10.87 -5.26
CA GLY A 35 -24.55 -11.82 -4.25
C GLY A 35 -24.18 -13.18 -4.86
N LEU A 36 -25.00 -13.68 -5.78
CA LEU A 36 -24.72 -14.92 -6.51
C LEU A 36 -23.46 -14.80 -7.38
N ASP A 37 -23.28 -13.68 -8.07
CA ASP A 37 -22.08 -13.44 -8.89
C ASP A 37 -20.82 -13.35 -8.04
N ILE A 38 -20.87 -12.67 -6.89
CA ILE A 38 -19.76 -12.62 -5.92
C ILE A 38 -19.43 -14.03 -5.43
N ALA A 39 -20.42 -14.81 -4.97
CA ALA A 39 -20.21 -16.18 -4.49
C ALA A 39 -19.60 -17.07 -5.57
N ARG A 40 -20.07 -16.94 -6.82
CA ARG A 40 -19.50 -17.65 -7.97
C ARG A 40 -18.03 -17.27 -8.19
N ARG A 41 -17.68 -15.99 -8.14
CA ARG A 41 -16.28 -15.53 -8.29
C ARG A 41 -15.38 -16.09 -7.20
N VAL A 42 -15.83 -16.02 -5.94
CA VAL A 42 -15.10 -16.59 -4.79
C VAL A 42 -14.85 -18.08 -4.97
N LEU A 43 -15.89 -18.86 -5.30
CA LEU A 43 -15.76 -20.31 -5.49
C LEU A 43 -14.85 -20.69 -6.67
N HIS A 44 -14.93 -19.96 -7.79
CA HIS A 44 -14.06 -20.18 -8.93
C HIS A 44 -12.60 -19.81 -8.66
N GLY A 45 -12.35 -18.79 -7.84
CA GLY A 45 -11.02 -18.33 -7.49
C GLY A 45 -10.37 -19.09 -6.33
N LEU A 46 -11.17 -19.74 -5.47
CA LEU A 46 -10.71 -20.46 -4.27
C LEU A 46 -9.57 -21.46 -4.55
N PRO A 47 -9.61 -22.29 -5.61
CA PRO A 47 -8.53 -23.25 -5.87
C PRO A 47 -7.20 -22.57 -6.19
N LYS A 48 -7.22 -21.39 -6.85
CA LYS A 48 -6.01 -20.60 -7.11
C LYS A 48 -5.51 -19.94 -5.84
N PHE A 49 -6.43 -19.38 -5.05
CA PHE A 49 -6.13 -18.78 -3.76
C PHE A 49 -5.48 -19.78 -2.81
N VAL A 50 -6.09 -20.94 -2.60
CA VAL A 50 -5.56 -22.01 -1.75
C VAL A 50 -4.20 -22.47 -2.26
N ARG A 51 -4.03 -22.74 -3.57
CA ARG A 51 -2.71 -23.12 -4.10
C ARG A 51 -1.64 -22.03 -3.89
N HIS A 52 -2.01 -20.76 -3.86
CA HIS A 52 -1.09 -19.64 -3.67
C HIS A 52 -0.80 -19.36 -2.19
N ASP A 53 -1.80 -19.38 -1.31
CA ASP A 53 -1.64 -19.21 0.14
C ASP A 53 -0.76 -20.33 0.73
N PHE A 54 -0.92 -21.56 0.22
CA PHE A 54 -0.09 -22.70 0.60
C PHE A 54 1.27 -22.76 -0.15
N GLY A 55 1.43 -22.04 -1.26
CA GLY A 55 2.61 -22.13 -2.14
C GLY A 55 3.59 -20.95 -2.07
N ASN A 56 3.14 -19.77 -1.65
CA ASN A 56 3.94 -18.54 -1.54
C ASN A 56 3.40 -17.63 -0.40
N PRO A 57 3.95 -17.72 0.83
CA PRO A 57 3.26 -17.30 2.05
C PRO A 57 3.39 -15.79 2.38
N ARG A 58 3.30 -14.86 1.41
CA ARG A 58 3.58 -13.44 1.67
C ARG A 58 2.53 -12.44 1.19
N ILE A 59 1.35 -12.87 0.75
CA ILE A 59 0.30 -11.94 0.31
C ILE A 59 -0.33 -11.21 1.50
N PHE A 60 -0.62 -11.93 2.58
CA PHE A 60 -1.20 -11.35 3.79
C PHE A 60 -0.19 -11.32 4.92
N LEU A 61 -0.38 -10.38 5.84
CA LEU A 61 0.45 -10.27 7.02
C LEU A 61 0.36 -11.57 7.85
N ALA A 62 1.51 -12.10 8.27
CA ALA A 62 1.59 -13.39 8.95
C ALA A 62 0.84 -13.42 10.30
N SER A 63 0.60 -12.25 10.91
CA SER A 63 -0.19 -12.11 12.14
C SER A 63 -1.70 -12.11 11.90
N SER A 64 -2.17 -12.06 10.65
CA SER A 64 -3.59 -12.07 10.32
C SER A 64 -4.17 -13.47 10.47
N SER A 65 -5.30 -13.60 11.18
CA SER A 65 -6.01 -14.86 11.31
C SER A 65 -6.58 -15.33 9.97
N ASP A 66 -6.84 -16.64 9.84
CA ASP A 66 -7.41 -17.26 8.65
C ASP A 66 -8.75 -16.62 8.23
N GLU A 67 -9.56 -16.23 9.21
CA GLU A 67 -10.83 -15.53 9.00
C GLU A 67 -10.62 -14.15 8.36
N VAL A 68 -9.64 -13.39 8.84
CA VAL A 68 -9.30 -12.07 8.31
C VAL A 68 -8.72 -12.20 6.89
N ARG A 69 -7.83 -13.18 6.67
CA ARG A 69 -7.27 -13.49 5.33
C ARG A 69 -8.36 -13.88 4.34
N SER A 70 -9.28 -14.76 4.76
CA SER A 70 -10.42 -15.16 3.94
C SER A 70 -11.35 -14.00 3.64
N SER A 71 -11.61 -13.13 4.62
CA SER A 71 -12.45 -11.94 4.44
C SER A 71 -11.85 -10.97 3.44
N MET A 72 -10.55 -10.69 3.53
CA MET A 72 -9.85 -9.84 2.55
C MET A 72 -9.88 -10.45 1.14
N TYR A 73 -9.74 -11.77 1.02
CA TYR A 73 -9.89 -12.44 -0.26
C TYR A 73 -11.30 -12.28 -0.84
N VAL A 74 -12.34 -12.45 -0.03
CA VAL A 74 -13.72 -12.25 -0.48
C VAL A 74 -13.94 -10.79 -0.88
N LEU A 75 -13.44 -9.83 -0.09
CA LEU A 75 -13.49 -8.38 -0.39
C LEU A 75 -12.91 -8.06 -1.77
N SER A 76 -11.81 -8.70 -2.16
CA SER A 76 -11.20 -8.49 -3.47
C SER A 76 -12.07 -9.00 -4.65
N GLN A 77 -13.11 -9.79 -4.39
CA GLN A 77 -14.05 -10.29 -5.41
C GLN A 77 -15.34 -9.47 -5.51
N PHE A 78 -15.55 -8.46 -4.66
CA PHE A 78 -16.74 -7.59 -4.72
C PHE A 78 -16.82 -6.72 -5.97
N PRO A 79 -15.73 -6.09 -6.44
CA PRO A 79 -15.78 -5.21 -7.60
C PRO A 79 -16.44 -5.91 -8.79
N MET A 80 -17.38 -5.23 -9.45
CA MET A 80 -18.24 -5.87 -10.44
C MET A 80 -17.58 -6.08 -11.78
N LYS A 81 -16.89 -5.05 -12.26
CA LYS A 81 -16.30 -5.01 -13.59
C LYS A 81 -14.79 -5.21 -13.56
N THR A 82 -14.17 -4.83 -12.45
CA THR A 82 -12.71 -4.87 -12.28
C THR A 82 -12.30 -6.11 -11.52
N ARG A 83 -11.25 -6.78 -12.00
CA ARG A 83 -10.65 -7.91 -11.27
C ARG A 83 -9.37 -7.43 -10.62
N VAL A 84 -9.29 -7.57 -9.30
CA VAL A 84 -8.09 -7.24 -8.53
C VAL A 84 -7.34 -8.52 -8.22
N ASP A 85 -6.16 -8.69 -8.82
CA ASP A 85 -5.23 -9.76 -8.49
C ASP A 85 -4.36 -9.30 -7.32
N LEU A 86 -4.54 -9.94 -6.16
CA LEU A 86 -3.82 -9.57 -4.93
C LEU A 86 -2.32 -9.83 -5.02
N LEU A 87 -1.89 -10.83 -5.79
CA LEU A 87 -0.47 -11.12 -5.96
C LEU A 87 0.18 -10.03 -6.82
N GLU A 88 -0.44 -9.70 -7.96
CA GLU A 88 0.02 -8.61 -8.82
C GLU A 88 0.07 -7.29 -8.06
N PHE A 89 -0.97 -7.00 -7.27
CA PHE A 89 -1.02 -5.82 -6.42
C PHE A 89 0.15 -5.75 -5.43
N VAL A 90 0.39 -6.82 -4.66
CA VAL A 90 1.49 -6.85 -3.68
C VAL A 90 2.86 -6.69 -4.36
N GLN A 91 3.07 -7.33 -5.52
CA GLN A 91 4.31 -7.15 -6.29
C GLN A 91 4.47 -5.71 -6.81
N GLY A 92 3.37 -5.07 -7.21
CA GLY A 92 3.35 -3.65 -7.58
C GLY A 92 3.68 -2.75 -6.39
N ALA A 93 3.09 -3.05 -5.22
CA ALA A 93 3.30 -2.33 -3.97
C ALA A 93 4.77 -2.42 -3.49
N GLU A 94 5.38 -3.61 -3.59
CA GLU A 94 6.81 -3.81 -3.34
C GLU A 94 7.69 -2.93 -4.25
N LYS A 95 7.41 -2.92 -5.55
CA LYS A 95 8.13 -2.07 -6.51
C LYS A 95 7.93 -0.59 -6.22
N ALA A 96 6.73 -0.18 -5.84
CA ALA A 96 6.44 1.19 -5.46
C ALA A 96 7.28 1.63 -4.26
N ALA A 97 7.37 0.79 -3.22
CA ALA A 97 8.22 1.06 -2.06
C ALA A 97 9.69 1.23 -2.43
N LEU A 98 10.22 0.33 -3.28
CA LEU A 98 11.60 0.42 -3.79
C LEU A 98 11.87 1.75 -4.50
N ILE A 99 11.00 2.14 -5.43
CA ILE A 99 11.18 3.34 -6.25
C ILE A 99 11.06 4.60 -5.40
N VAL A 100 10.05 4.67 -4.53
CA VAL A 100 9.81 5.82 -3.65
C VAL A 100 10.98 6.00 -2.68
N LEU A 101 11.39 4.96 -1.95
CA LEU A 101 12.52 5.07 -1.01
C LEU A 101 13.81 5.45 -1.74
N SER A 102 14.10 4.84 -2.89
CA SER A 102 15.27 5.18 -3.70
C SER A 102 15.26 6.65 -4.14
N LYS A 103 14.09 7.21 -4.48
CA LYS A 103 13.95 8.63 -4.83
C LYS A 103 14.09 9.54 -3.61
N LEU A 104 13.54 9.16 -2.47
CA LEU A 104 13.68 9.92 -1.23
C LEU A 104 15.16 10.10 -0.86
N TYR A 105 15.97 9.04 -0.93
CA TYR A 105 17.41 9.10 -0.64
C TYR A 105 18.22 9.93 -1.64
N LYS A 106 17.75 10.08 -2.88
CA LYS A 106 18.42 10.93 -3.87
C LYS A 106 18.21 12.43 -3.61
N GLN A 107 17.26 12.80 -2.75
CA GLN A 107 16.93 14.19 -2.38
C GLN A 107 16.76 15.15 -3.59
N ASP A 108 16.28 14.64 -4.72
CA ASP A 108 16.12 15.42 -5.94
C ASP A 108 14.75 16.13 -5.97
N MET A 109 14.66 17.31 -6.61
CA MET A 109 13.38 18.02 -6.84
C MET A 109 12.38 17.16 -7.62
N SER A 110 12.87 16.20 -8.40
CA SER A 110 12.03 15.20 -9.09
C SER A 110 11.32 14.22 -8.15
N ALA A 111 11.73 14.10 -6.88
CA ALA A 111 11.08 13.23 -5.91
C ALA A 111 9.69 13.76 -5.51
N ASN A 112 9.56 15.07 -5.24
CA ASN A 112 8.27 15.67 -4.88
C ASN A 112 7.26 15.58 -6.02
N MET A 113 7.65 15.96 -7.24
CA MET A 113 6.78 15.84 -8.42
C MET A 113 6.34 14.40 -8.68
N PHE A 114 7.23 13.43 -8.43
CA PHE A 114 6.89 12.01 -8.55
C PHE A 114 5.91 11.56 -7.46
N LEU A 115 6.11 11.99 -6.22
CA LEU A 115 5.22 11.66 -5.11
C LEU A 115 3.82 12.29 -5.29
N GLU A 116 3.74 13.50 -5.82
CA GLU A 116 2.47 14.17 -6.17
C GLU A 116 1.64 13.42 -7.22
N GLN A 117 2.29 12.61 -8.07
CA GLN A 117 1.61 11.76 -9.04
C GLN A 117 1.11 10.44 -8.44
N LEU A 118 1.64 10.02 -7.28
CA LEU A 118 1.35 8.72 -6.68
C LEU A 118 0.53 8.80 -5.40
N ALA A 119 0.56 9.93 -4.71
CA ALA A 119 0.04 10.06 -3.36
C ALA A 119 -0.72 11.37 -3.17
N THR A 120 -1.66 11.36 -2.23
CA THR A 120 -2.29 12.61 -1.75
C THR A 120 -1.31 13.40 -0.88
N PRO A 121 -1.53 14.72 -0.66
CA PRO A 121 -0.55 15.58 0.02
C PRO A 121 -0.15 15.12 1.43
N GLN A 122 -1.09 14.57 2.21
CA GLN A 122 -0.86 14.17 3.60
C GLN A 122 0.16 12.99 3.72
N PRO A 123 0.03 11.89 2.97
CA PRO A 123 1.07 10.86 2.88
C PRO A 123 2.44 11.39 2.48
N ILE A 124 2.50 12.34 1.53
CA ILE A 124 3.77 12.91 1.05
C ILE A 124 4.53 13.57 2.18
N GLU A 125 3.86 14.38 3.01
CA GLU A 125 4.48 14.99 4.19
C GLU A 125 5.06 13.96 5.15
N THR A 126 4.39 12.81 5.30
CA THR A 126 4.86 11.72 6.16
C THR A 126 6.07 11.01 5.55
N MET A 127 6.04 10.74 4.24
CA MET A 127 7.13 10.09 3.51
C MET A 127 8.39 10.95 3.46
N LEU A 128 8.25 12.27 3.32
CA LEU A 128 9.37 13.21 3.29
C LEU A 128 10.06 13.36 4.65
N ARG A 129 9.42 12.97 5.76
CA ARG A 129 10.00 13.03 7.12
C ARG A 129 10.78 11.77 7.50
N LYS A 130 11.31 11.03 6.52
CA LYS A 130 12.08 9.80 6.78
C LYS A 130 13.35 10.10 7.60
N PRO A 131 13.49 9.52 8.82
CA PRO A 131 14.57 9.90 9.74
C PRO A 131 15.98 9.64 9.20
N SER A 132 16.22 8.48 8.56
CA SER A 132 17.54 8.09 8.06
C SER A 132 18.15 9.02 7.01
N ILE A 133 17.32 9.84 6.35
CA ILE A 133 17.73 10.81 5.35
C ILE A 133 18.31 12.07 6.00
N PHE A 134 17.80 12.44 7.19
CA PHE A 134 18.23 13.62 7.91
C PHE A 134 19.27 13.22 8.96
N SER A 135 20.55 13.37 8.61
CA SER A 135 21.62 13.23 9.59
C SER A 135 21.54 14.34 10.64
N SER A 136 21.64 13.95 11.91
CA SER A 136 21.65 14.86 13.07
C SER A 136 22.77 15.91 13.02
N HIS A 137 23.76 15.75 12.14
CA HIS A 137 24.95 16.61 12.03
C HIS A 137 25.07 17.30 10.66
N GLY A 138 23.96 17.42 9.92
CA GLY A 138 23.93 18.13 8.64
C GLY A 138 24.70 17.45 7.50
N GLY A 139 25.11 16.19 7.69
CA GLY A 139 25.59 15.32 6.63
C GLY A 139 24.45 14.80 5.75
N HIS A 140 24.78 14.09 4.67
CA HIS A 140 23.80 13.44 3.82
C HIS A 140 23.92 11.91 3.91
N ALA A 141 22.83 11.22 3.64
CA ALA A 141 22.76 9.77 3.67
C ALA A 141 22.62 9.24 2.24
N VAL A 142 23.48 8.30 1.87
CA VAL A 142 23.45 7.64 0.56
C VAL A 142 22.95 6.21 0.76
N LEU A 143 21.91 5.84 0.02
CA LEU A 143 21.40 4.48 -0.02
C LEU A 143 22.31 3.62 -0.91
N GLU A 144 23.02 2.65 -0.32
CA GLU A 144 23.87 1.70 -1.05
C GLU A 144 23.05 0.48 -1.53
N GLN A 145 22.15 -0.02 -0.67
CA GLN A 145 21.30 -1.18 -1.00
C GLN A 145 19.93 -1.08 -0.29
N LEU A 146 18.89 -1.56 -0.97
CA LEU A 146 17.53 -1.61 -0.47
C LEU A 146 16.93 -2.98 -0.73
N ASN A 147 16.49 -3.66 0.34
CA ASN A 147 15.86 -4.98 0.26
C ASN A 147 14.47 -4.94 0.90
N VAL A 148 13.43 -5.28 0.14
CA VAL A 148 12.09 -5.48 0.71
C VAL A 148 12.01 -6.89 1.27
N ASN A 149 12.02 -7.00 2.59
CA ASN A 149 11.92 -8.29 3.26
C ASN A 149 10.48 -8.81 3.21
N THR A 150 9.52 -7.91 3.37
CA THR A 150 8.09 -8.21 3.37
C THR A 150 7.31 -7.00 2.86
N ALA A 151 6.39 -7.27 1.94
CA ALA A 151 5.26 -6.41 1.60
C ALA A 151 4.03 -7.31 1.69
N ALA A 152 3.12 -7.01 2.62
CA ALA A 152 1.99 -7.89 2.91
C ALA A 152 0.73 -7.08 3.22
N ILE A 153 -0.41 -7.54 2.73
CA ILE A 153 -1.72 -6.92 2.99
C ILE A 153 -2.05 -7.09 4.47
N GLU A 154 -2.19 -5.97 5.16
CA GLU A 154 -2.61 -5.89 6.56
C GLU A 154 -4.13 -5.84 6.67
N SER A 155 -4.77 -5.03 5.83
CA SER A 155 -6.23 -4.87 5.81
C SER A 155 -6.74 -4.48 4.43
N MET A 156 -8.03 -4.73 4.19
CA MET A 156 -8.74 -4.36 2.97
C MET A 156 -10.14 -3.87 3.31
N GLU A 157 -10.62 -2.88 2.57
CA GLU A 157 -11.97 -2.34 2.68
C GLU A 157 -12.54 -2.13 1.27
N TYR A 158 -13.82 -2.44 1.10
CA TYR A 158 -14.57 -2.20 -0.13
C TYR A 158 -15.75 -1.29 0.20
N THR A 159 -15.87 -0.19 -0.54
CA THR A 159 -16.99 0.75 -0.43
C THR A 159 -17.60 1.01 -1.79
N TRP A 160 -18.85 1.42 -1.83
CA TRP A 160 -19.55 1.67 -3.08
C TRP A 160 -20.68 2.69 -2.89
N GLU A 161 -21.09 3.31 -4.00
CA GLU A 161 -22.18 4.28 -4.07
C GLU A 161 -23.27 3.75 -4.99
N LYS A 162 -24.52 3.74 -4.49
CA LYS A 162 -25.71 3.35 -5.25
C LYS A 162 -26.31 4.56 -5.97
N CYS A 163 -26.76 4.37 -7.20
CA CYS A 163 -27.65 5.32 -7.89
C CYS A 163 -28.86 4.55 -8.42
N GLU A 164 -30.04 4.87 -7.91
CA GLU A 164 -31.30 4.14 -8.16
C GLU A 164 -31.17 2.65 -7.83
N ASP A 165 -31.02 1.77 -8.83
CA ASP A 165 -30.83 0.32 -8.67
C ASP A 165 -29.46 -0.18 -9.15
N ASP A 166 -28.59 0.71 -9.63
CA ASP A 166 -27.28 0.34 -10.14
C ASP A 166 -26.12 0.87 -9.27
N VAL A 167 -24.97 0.23 -9.40
CA VAL A 167 -23.74 0.65 -8.74
C VAL A 167 -23.10 1.76 -9.56
N LYS A 168 -23.10 2.98 -9.00
CA LYS A 168 -22.54 4.16 -9.65
C LYS A 168 -21.02 4.19 -9.54
N SER A 169 -20.50 3.85 -8.37
CA SER A 169 -19.07 3.88 -8.09
C SER A 169 -18.69 2.83 -7.06
N GLU A 170 -17.50 2.26 -7.21
CA GLU A 170 -16.91 1.24 -6.36
C GLU A 170 -15.47 1.64 -6.03
N TRP A 171 -15.08 1.53 -4.77
CA TRP A 171 -13.70 1.79 -4.32
C TRP A 171 -13.17 0.60 -3.55
N LEU A 172 -11.91 0.28 -3.79
CA LEU A 172 -11.17 -0.69 -3.02
C LEU A 172 -9.97 -0.02 -2.35
N THR A 173 -9.87 -0.21 -1.05
CA THR A 173 -8.81 0.35 -0.21
C THR A 173 -8.00 -0.79 0.37
N ILE A 174 -6.68 -0.80 0.15
CA ILE A 174 -5.78 -1.86 0.59
C ILE A 174 -4.65 -1.25 1.38
N ARG A 175 -4.46 -1.71 2.63
CA ARG A 175 -3.32 -1.33 3.46
C ARG A 175 -2.25 -2.41 3.42
N VAL A 176 -1.02 -2.00 3.12
CA VAL A 176 0.14 -2.88 3.00
C VAL A 176 1.15 -2.52 4.08
N GLN A 177 1.54 -3.50 4.88
CA GLN A 177 2.63 -3.41 5.83
C GLN A 177 3.94 -3.78 5.12
N TYR A 178 4.96 -2.96 5.34
CA TYR A 178 6.30 -3.14 4.80
C TYR A 178 7.30 -3.37 5.92
N HIS A 179 8.20 -4.31 5.67
CA HIS A 179 9.44 -4.46 6.42
C HIS A 179 10.61 -4.49 5.44
N ILE A 180 11.52 -3.54 5.58
CA ILE A 180 12.58 -3.27 4.61
C ILE A 180 13.92 -3.18 5.36
N THR A 181 14.98 -3.68 4.74
CA THR A 181 16.35 -3.48 5.19
C THR A 181 17.06 -2.52 4.24
N GLU A 182 17.65 -1.49 4.83
CA GLU A 182 18.31 -0.38 4.14
C GLU A 182 19.78 -0.37 4.53
N HIS A 183 20.68 -0.42 3.55
CA HIS A 183 22.11 -0.22 3.75
C HIS A 183 22.44 1.21 3.35
N VAL A 184 22.88 1.98 4.33
CA VAL A 184 23.03 3.43 4.21
C VAL A 184 24.45 3.82 4.58
N LEU A 185 25.10 4.58 3.71
CA LEU A 185 26.33 5.27 3.99
C LEU A 185 26.00 6.66 4.53
N GLN A 186 26.27 6.89 5.82
CA GLN A 186 26.17 8.23 6.39
C GLN A 186 27.47 8.98 6.13
N MET A 187 27.35 10.09 5.41
CA MET A 187 28.46 11.00 5.13
C MET A 187 28.31 12.26 5.99
N PRO A 188 28.88 12.29 7.21
CA PRO A 188 28.92 13.50 8.02
C PRO A 188 29.73 14.61 7.32
N LYS A 189 29.40 15.88 7.58
CA LYS A 189 30.11 17.02 7.00
C LYS A 189 31.59 17.04 7.38
N ASP A 190 31.89 16.73 8.64
CA ASP A 190 33.24 16.62 9.18
C ASP A 190 33.30 15.30 9.97
N GLY A 191 33.78 14.22 9.36
CA GLY A 191 33.86 12.94 10.05
C GLY A 191 34.18 11.73 9.16
N ILE A 192 34.22 10.57 9.79
CA ILE A 192 34.42 9.28 9.13
C ILE A 192 33.07 8.81 8.60
N GLU A 193 33.07 8.31 7.36
CA GLU A 193 31.92 7.64 6.77
C GLU A 193 31.48 6.44 7.62
N ASP A 194 30.18 6.36 7.90
CA ASP A 194 29.61 5.31 8.75
C ASP A 194 28.59 4.50 7.95
N ARG A 195 28.88 3.21 7.72
CA ARG A 195 27.95 2.29 7.06
C ARG A 195 27.01 1.70 8.08
N ARG A 196 25.72 1.96 7.91
CA ARG A 196 24.64 1.47 8.78
C ARG A 196 23.69 0.56 8.03
N VAL A 197 23.23 -0.45 8.74
CA VAL A 197 22.11 -1.29 8.31
C VAL A 197 20.91 -0.95 9.18
N ILE A 198 19.83 -0.52 8.54
CA ILE A 198 18.61 -0.05 9.19
C ILE A 198 17.46 -0.97 8.79
N ASN A 199 16.74 -1.48 9.76
CA ASN A 199 15.46 -2.14 9.53
C ASN A 199 14.35 -1.12 9.72
N THR A 200 13.52 -0.97 8.70
CA THR A 200 12.45 0.03 8.66
C THR A 200 11.12 -0.64 8.48
N GLU A 201 10.17 -0.24 9.32
CA GLU A 201 8.80 -0.70 9.31
C GLU A 201 7.86 0.49 9.08
N PHE A 202 6.89 0.31 8.17
CA PHE A 202 5.86 1.30 7.86
C PHE A 202 4.69 0.64 7.10
N ALA A 203 3.58 1.34 6.98
CA ALA A 203 2.43 0.93 6.19
C ALA A 203 1.96 2.03 5.25
N TRP A 204 1.54 1.65 4.04
CA TRP A 204 0.85 2.54 3.11
C TRP A 204 -0.54 2.02 2.80
N THR A 205 -1.50 2.93 2.70
CA THR A 205 -2.86 2.64 2.27
C THR A 205 -3.04 3.12 0.84
N PHE A 206 -3.39 2.20 -0.03
CA PHE A 206 -3.71 2.43 -1.43
C PHE A 206 -5.21 2.43 -1.62
N GLU A 207 -5.70 3.29 -2.52
CA GLU A 207 -7.10 3.34 -2.92
C GLU A 207 -7.18 3.43 -4.43
N ALA A 208 -8.17 2.74 -5.01
CA ALA A 208 -8.50 2.83 -6.42
C ALA A 208 -10.02 2.86 -6.61
N ASP A 209 -10.45 3.64 -7.61
CA ASP A 209 -11.79 3.49 -8.19
C ASP A 209 -11.78 2.21 -9.05
N VAL A 210 -12.59 1.23 -8.64
CA VAL A 210 -12.67 -0.09 -9.27
C VAL A 210 -13.96 -0.26 -10.06
N THR A 211 -14.69 0.83 -10.33
CA THR A 211 -15.93 0.83 -11.12
C THR A 211 -15.68 0.39 -12.56
N LYS A 212 -14.54 0.77 -13.14
CA LYS A 212 -14.15 0.44 -14.52
C LYS A 212 -12.69 0.00 -14.58
N SER A 213 -12.44 -1.11 -15.27
CA SER A 213 -11.11 -1.72 -15.32
C SER A 213 -10.05 -0.87 -16.05
N GLU A 214 -10.46 -0.16 -17.08
CA GLU A 214 -9.61 0.62 -17.99
C GLU A 214 -9.16 1.97 -17.40
N GLU A 215 -9.83 2.42 -16.34
CA GLU A 215 -9.55 3.68 -15.64
C GLU A 215 -8.93 3.43 -14.25
N MET A 216 -8.66 2.17 -13.89
CA MET A 216 -8.17 1.80 -12.56
C MET A 216 -6.72 2.25 -12.36
N GLU A 217 -6.53 3.21 -11.46
CA GLU A 217 -5.23 3.67 -10.99
C GLU A 217 -5.18 3.62 -9.46
N TRP A 218 -4.08 3.11 -8.91
CA TRP A 218 -3.86 3.04 -7.46
C TRP A 218 -3.14 4.31 -6.99
N GLY A 219 -3.73 5.01 -6.01
CA GLY A 219 -3.11 6.14 -5.33
C GLY A 219 -2.86 5.84 -3.86
N ILE A 220 -1.77 6.38 -3.30
CA ILE A 220 -1.47 6.30 -1.86
C ILE A 220 -2.24 7.39 -1.14
N VAL A 221 -3.19 7.01 -0.29
CA VAL A 221 -4.08 7.93 0.43
C VAL A 221 -3.72 8.10 1.90
N ALA A 222 -2.98 7.16 2.48
CA ALA A 222 -2.41 7.28 3.83
C ALA A 222 -1.02 6.62 3.91
N ALA A 223 -0.17 7.13 4.80
CA ALA A 223 1.12 6.55 5.13
C ALA A 223 1.37 6.66 6.64
N THR A 224 1.95 5.63 7.26
CA THR A 224 2.45 5.72 8.62
C THR A 224 3.86 6.30 8.64
N PRO A 225 4.28 6.95 9.74
CA PRO A 225 5.68 7.29 9.94
C PRO A 225 6.58 6.06 9.87
N PHE A 226 7.83 6.25 9.45
CA PHE A 226 8.84 5.20 9.43
C PHE A 226 9.34 4.89 10.84
N VAL A 227 9.30 3.61 11.22
CA VAL A 227 9.90 3.10 12.45
C VAL A 227 11.23 2.44 12.10
N GLU A 228 12.33 3.11 12.42
CA GLU A 228 13.68 2.66 12.09
C GLU A 228 14.38 2.06 13.31
N LYS A 229 15.00 0.90 13.13
CA LYS A 229 15.82 0.22 14.14
C LYS A 229 17.17 -0.14 13.53
N SER A 230 18.25 0.12 14.26
CA SER A 230 19.58 -0.35 13.85
C SER A 230 19.59 -1.88 13.85
N ALA A 231 20.13 -2.48 12.79
CA ALA A 231 20.30 -3.94 12.71
C ALA A 231 21.52 -4.45 13.50
N ILE A 232 22.33 -3.56 14.08
CA ILE A 232 23.48 -3.92 14.91
C ILE A 232 22.99 -4.20 16.34
N LEU A 233 23.25 -5.42 16.83
CA LEU A 233 23.09 -5.78 18.25
C LEU A 233 23.87 -4.80 19.13
N PRO A 234 23.33 -4.33 20.28
CA PRO A 234 24.14 -3.55 21.21
C PRO A 234 25.33 -4.42 21.63
N THR A 235 26.54 -3.98 21.32
CA THR A 235 27.75 -4.54 21.92
C THR A 235 27.57 -4.46 23.43
N ILE A 236 27.41 -5.62 24.06
CA ILE A 236 27.38 -5.78 25.51
C ILE A 236 28.72 -5.20 25.99
N LYS A 237 28.64 -4.11 26.78
CA LYS A 237 29.77 -3.57 27.51
C LYS A 237 30.06 -4.43 28.73
#